data_AF-A0A7S2KJF3-F1
#
_entry.id   AF-A0A7S2KJF3-F1
#
_cell.length_a   1.000
_cell.length_b   1.000
_cell.length_c   1.000
_cell.angle_alpha   90.00
_cell.angle_beta   90.00
_cell.angle_gamma   90.00
#
_symmetry.space_group_name_H-M   'P 1'
#
loop_
_entity.id
_entity.type
_entity.pdbx_description
1 polymer ?
#
loop_
_entity_poly.entity_id
_entity_poly.type
_entity_poly.pdbx_seq_one_letter_code
_entity_poly.pdbx_strand_id
1 'polypeptide(L)'
;EASERGNLQLPSAENFMVTSKLFELISALAANDTNESYFMFQTKCEDVAVYLKNECLSSGMEGITAGDKAVENIDTIYSQKSVPKRVKEWLRIEPLAERAEGNLFWSQPLLPLDCLPETEVQCLSENKAVHRCLFKYKNT
;
A
#
# COMPACT_ATOMS: atom_id res chain seq x y z
N GLU A 1 32.21 9.47 -6.21
CA GLU A 1 30.94 10.07 -6.65
C GLU A 1 29.91 8.96 -6.75
N ALA A 2 28.99 8.87 -5.78
CA ALA A 2 27.96 7.84 -5.75
C ALA A 2 26.81 8.27 -6.68
N SER A 3 26.31 7.34 -7.50
CA SER A 3 25.36 7.58 -8.57
C SER A 3 24.09 8.30 -8.10
N GLU A 4 23.90 9.56 -8.54
CA GLU A 4 22.66 10.34 -8.37
C GLU A 4 21.47 9.82 -9.18
N ARG A 5 21.61 8.71 -9.89
CA ARG A 5 20.51 8.05 -10.60
C ARG A 5 19.77 7.13 -9.65
N GLY A 6 18.94 7.72 -8.79
CA GLY A 6 17.89 6.96 -8.11
C GLY A 6 17.02 6.22 -9.14
N ASN A 7 16.38 5.11 -8.75
CA ASN A 7 15.53 4.33 -9.63
C ASN A 7 14.38 5.20 -10.20
N LEU A 8 14.58 5.72 -11.42
CA LEU A 8 13.63 6.51 -12.22
C LEU A 8 12.56 5.64 -12.90
N GLN A 9 12.64 4.32 -12.75
CA GLN A 9 11.69 3.40 -13.35
C GLN A 9 10.44 3.35 -12.48
N LEU A 10 9.37 3.96 -12.99
CA LEU A 10 8.02 3.59 -12.60
C LEU A 10 7.77 2.19 -13.18
N PRO A 11 7.38 1.21 -12.36
CA PRO A 11 7.21 -0.16 -12.78
C PRO A 11 6.04 -0.20 -13.77
N SER A 12 6.28 -0.80 -14.94
CA SER A 12 5.19 -1.43 -15.68
C SER A 12 4.63 -2.58 -14.85
N ALA A 13 3.44 -3.09 -15.15
CA ALA A 13 2.86 -4.25 -14.45
C ALA A 13 3.84 -5.44 -14.36
N GLU A 14 4.73 -5.59 -15.35
CA GLU A 14 5.79 -6.60 -15.42
C GLU A 14 6.99 -6.37 -14.48
N ASN A 15 7.09 -5.18 -13.87
CA ASN A 15 8.22 -4.75 -13.03
C ASN A 15 7.86 -4.60 -11.54
N PHE A 16 6.62 -4.91 -11.14
CA PHE A 16 6.31 -5.06 -9.72
C PHE A 16 6.86 -6.39 -9.20
N MET A 17 7.54 -6.35 -8.05
CA MET A 17 8.00 -7.58 -7.36
C MET A 17 6.85 -8.46 -6.85
N VAL A 18 5.61 -7.97 -6.95
CA VAL A 18 4.39 -8.70 -6.63
C VAL A 18 3.67 -9.05 -7.92
N THR A 19 3.45 -10.34 -8.13
CA THR A 19 2.73 -10.88 -9.30
C THR A 19 1.40 -11.49 -8.86
N SER A 20 0.54 -11.82 -9.82
CA SER A 20 -0.70 -12.58 -9.60
C SER A 20 -0.48 -13.85 -8.75
N LYS A 21 0.71 -14.45 -8.86
CA LYS A 21 1.10 -15.62 -8.08
C LYS A 21 1.06 -15.40 -6.56
N LEU A 22 1.38 -14.19 -6.08
CA LEU A 22 1.28 -13.88 -4.66
C LEU A 22 -0.18 -13.99 -4.20
N PHE A 23 -1.12 -13.41 -4.95
CA PHE A 23 -2.53 -13.41 -4.59
C PHE A 23 -3.14 -14.82 -4.67
N GLU A 24 -2.71 -15.65 -5.62
CA GLU A 24 -3.05 -17.08 -5.65
C GLU A 24 -2.57 -17.82 -4.40
N LEU A 25 -1.34 -17.57 -3.96
CA LEU A 25 -0.77 -18.19 -2.77
C LEU A 25 -1.51 -17.76 -1.50
N ILE A 26 -1.77 -16.45 -1.34
CA ILE A 26 -2.54 -15.94 -0.21
C ILE A 26 -3.95 -16.55 -0.23
N SER A 27 -4.57 -16.71 -1.40
CA SER A 27 -5.90 -17.31 -1.54
C SER A 27 -5.90 -18.78 -1.14
N ALA A 28 -4.88 -19.54 -1.56
CA ALA A 28 -4.73 -20.94 -1.19
C ALA A 28 -4.49 -21.11 0.32
N LEU A 29 -3.76 -20.19 0.96
CA LEU A 29 -3.59 -20.19 2.41
C LEU A 29 -4.90 -19.87 3.13
N ALA A 30 -5.63 -18.85 2.67
CA ALA A 30 -6.91 -18.45 3.24
C ALA A 30 -8.00 -19.53 3.10
N ALA A 31 -8.03 -20.25 1.98
CA ALA A 31 -9.02 -21.31 1.73
C ALA A 31 -8.90 -22.50 2.69
N ASN A 32 -7.75 -22.68 3.34
CA ASN A 32 -7.54 -23.74 4.33
C ASN A 32 -7.85 -23.28 5.76
N ASP A 33 -8.16 -22.00 5.97
CA ASP A 33 -8.53 -21.48 7.27
C ASP A 33 -10.05 -21.60 7.47
N THR A 34 -10.44 -22.19 8.60
CA THR A 34 -11.85 -22.27 9.01
C THR A 34 -12.38 -20.94 9.55
N ASN A 35 -11.48 -19.99 9.85
CA ASN A 35 -11.81 -18.64 10.31
C ASN A 35 -11.69 -17.60 9.19
N GLU A 36 -12.05 -16.36 9.49
CA GLU A 36 -11.82 -15.23 8.59
C GLU A 36 -10.31 -14.97 8.44
N SER A 37 -9.83 -15.02 7.20
CA SER A 37 -8.44 -14.71 6.85
C SER A 37 -8.30 -13.27 6.37
N TYR A 38 -7.31 -12.58 6.92
CA TYR A 38 -7.00 -11.18 6.63
C TYR A 38 -5.65 -11.03 5.95
N PHE A 39 -5.58 -10.15 4.96
CA PHE A 39 -4.36 -9.76 4.29
C PHE A 39 -4.10 -8.28 4.51
N MET A 40 -3.00 -7.96 5.20
CA MET A 40 -2.54 -6.59 5.41
C MET A 40 -1.31 -6.35 4.55
N PHE A 41 -1.27 -5.22 3.84
CA PHE A 41 -0.04 -4.74 3.21
C PHE A 41 0.25 -3.30 3.63
N GLN A 42 1.55 -3.01 3.73
CA GLN A 42 2.06 -1.70 4.11
C GLN A 42 3.29 -1.38 3.27
N THR A 43 3.37 -0.15 2.77
CA THR A 43 4.51 0.30 1.95
C THR A 43 4.74 1.80 2.09
N LYS A 44 5.98 2.23 1.89
CA LYS A 44 6.36 3.65 1.79
C LYS A 44 6.24 4.22 0.37
N CYS A 45 5.89 3.38 -0.59
CA CYS A 45 5.76 3.75 -2.00
C CYS A 45 4.27 3.84 -2.36
N GLU A 46 3.79 5.04 -2.62
CA GLU A 46 2.38 5.30 -2.90
C GLU A 46 1.88 4.52 -4.14
N ASP A 47 2.72 4.40 -5.17
CA ASP A 47 2.41 3.70 -6.43
C ASP A 47 2.23 2.22 -6.24
N VAL A 48 3.10 1.63 -5.43
CA VAL A 48 2.99 0.24 -5.01
C VAL A 48 1.71 0.03 -4.20
N ALA A 49 1.35 0.99 -3.33
CA ALA A 49 0.17 0.86 -2.49
C ALA A 49 -1.12 0.82 -3.31
N VAL A 50 -1.25 1.74 -4.27
CA VAL A 50 -2.41 1.81 -5.17
C VAL A 50 -2.46 0.59 -6.09
N TYR A 51 -1.33 0.19 -6.66
CA TYR A 51 -1.25 -1.02 -7.49
C TYR A 51 -1.74 -2.25 -6.72
N LEU A 52 -1.18 -2.51 -5.52
CA LEU A 52 -1.56 -3.67 -4.72
C LEU A 52 -3.02 -3.62 -4.26
N LYS A 53 -3.53 -2.44 -3.90
CA LYS A 53 -4.96 -2.27 -3.57
C LYS A 53 -5.83 -2.70 -4.75
N ASN A 54 -5.50 -2.28 -5.97
CA ASN A 54 -6.25 -2.64 -7.16
C ASN A 54 -6.18 -4.14 -7.45
N GLU A 55 -5.00 -4.74 -7.38
CA GLU A 55 -4.83 -6.19 -7.58
C GLU A 55 -5.60 -7.01 -6.53
N CYS A 56 -5.59 -6.61 -5.25
CA CYS A 56 -6.39 -7.25 -4.22
C CYS A 56 -7.89 -7.24 -4.57
N LEU A 57 -8.43 -6.09 -4.96
CA LEU A 57 -9.85 -5.97 -5.33
C LEU A 57 -10.17 -6.79 -6.58
N SER A 58 -9.30 -6.74 -7.61
CA SER A 58 -9.44 -7.52 -8.84
C SER A 58 -9.35 -9.04 -8.60
N SER A 59 -8.61 -9.47 -7.58
CA SER A 59 -8.53 -10.87 -7.16
C SER A 59 -9.75 -11.37 -6.38
N GLY A 60 -10.73 -10.49 -6.12
CA GLY A 60 -11.96 -10.82 -5.41
C GLY A 60 -11.88 -10.70 -3.89
N MET A 61 -10.78 -10.15 -3.35
CA MET A 61 -10.72 -9.80 -1.93
C MET A 61 -11.64 -8.61 -1.62
N GLU A 62 -12.16 -8.56 -0.40
CA GLU A 62 -12.94 -7.42 0.10
C GLU A 62 -12.04 -6.49 0.92
N GLY A 63 -11.98 -5.21 0.54
CA GLY A 63 -11.26 -4.19 1.30
C GLY A 63 -11.99 -3.83 2.59
N ILE A 64 -11.26 -3.83 3.71
CA ILE A 64 -11.77 -3.39 5.01
C ILE A 64 -11.67 -1.87 5.11
N THR A 65 -12.81 -1.22 5.34
CA THR A 65 -12.88 0.24 5.41
C THR A 65 -12.24 0.78 6.69
N ALA A 66 -11.49 1.88 6.54
CA ALA A 66 -10.81 2.56 7.63
C ALA A 66 -11.74 3.43 8.48
N GLY A 67 -12.96 3.69 8.03
CA GLY A 67 -13.93 4.51 8.75
C GLY A 67 -13.39 5.92 9.04
N ASP A 68 -13.43 6.32 10.31
CA ASP A 68 -12.89 7.59 10.82
C ASP A 68 -11.36 7.71 10.71
N LYS A 69 -10.67 6.61 10.41
CA LYS A 69 -9.22 6.55 10.22
C LYS A 69 -8.81 6.56 8.75
N ALA A 70 -9.73 6.84 7.83
CA ALA A 70 -9.42 6.94 6.41
C ALA A 70 -8.40 8.06 6.12
N VAL A 71 -7.58 7.87 5.09
CA VAL A 71 -6.78 8.97 4.52
C VAL A 71 -7.71 9.83 3.67
N GLU A 72 -8.15 10.98 4.19
CA GLU A 72 -9.04 11.88 3.44
C GLU A 72 -8.35 12.54 2.25
N ASN A 73 -7.10 12.98 2.46
CA ASN A 73 -6.28 13.64 1.45
C ASN A 73 -4.81 13.34 1.72
N ILE A 74 -4.16 12.63 0.79
CA ILE A 74 -2.75 12.22 0.97
C ILE A 74 -1.79 13.41 0.88
N ASP A 75 -2.15 14.49 0.17
CA ASP A 75 -1.31 15.69 0.06
C ASP A 75 -1.25 16.46 1.40
N THR A 76 -2.30 16.40 2.22
CA THR A 76 -2.25 16.92 3.60
C THR A 76 -1.20 16.19 4.43
N ILE A 77 -1.10 14.85 4.29
CA ILE A 77 -0.08 14.04 4.96
C ILE A 77 1.33 14.44 4.48
N TYR A 78 1.49 14.61 3.16
CA TYR A 78 2.74 15.05 2.56
C TYR A 78 3.12 16.50 2.88
N SER A 79 2.19 17.36 3.29
CA SER A 79 2.51 18.70 3.77
C SER A 79 3.33 18.69 5.07
N GLN A 80 3.24 17.59 5.83
CA GLN A 80 3.91 17.40 7.13
C GLN A 80 5.05 16.37 7.07
N LYS A 81 5.22 15.70 5.94
CA LYS A 81 6.13 14.56 5.75
C LYS A 81 7.00 14.73 4.52
N SER A 82 8.08 13.98 4.45
CA SER A 82 8.92 13.98 3.25
C SER A 82 8.19 13.33 2.07
N VAL A 83 8.16 14.02 0.92
CA VAL A 83 7.55 13.53 -0.32
C VAL A 83 8.61 12.86 -1.19
N PRO A 84 8.51 11.54 -1.48
CA PRO A 84 9.45 10.87 -2.36
C PRO A 84 9.47 11.49 -3.76
N LYS A 85 10.66 11.56 -4.40
CA LYS A 85 10.79 12.03 -5.80
C LYS A 85 9.87 11.25 -6.74
N ARG A 86 9.78 9.94 -6.52
CA ARG A 86 8.91 9.01 -7.27
C ARG A 86 7.44 9.41 -7.26
N VAL A 87 6.92 9.92 -6.14
CA VAL A 87 5.54 10.42 -6.07
C VAL A 87 5.38 11.63 -6.98
N LYS A 88 6.33 12.57 -6.96
CA LYS A 88 6.31 13.75 -7.85
C LYS A 88 6.35 13.38 -9.33
N GLU A 89 7.05 12.30 -9.68
CA GLU A 89 7.10 11.77 -11.05
C GLU A 89 5.79 11.09 -11.42
N TRP A 90 5.22 10.29 -10.51
CA TRP A 90 3.97 9.59 -10.73
C TRP A 90 2.78 10.54 -10.98
N LEU A 91 2.75 11.67 -10.27
CA LEU A 91 1.73 12.72 -10.46
C LEU A 91 1.81 13.44 -11.81
N ARG A 92 2.85 13.20 -12.61
CA ARG A 92 2.99 13.78 -13.96
C ARG A 92 2.48 12.86 -15.06
N ILE A 93 2.05 11.64 -14.74
CA ILE A 93 1.49 10.70 -15.71
C ILE A 93 0.04 11.12 -16.01
N GLU A 94 -0.31 11.12 -17.31
CA GLU A 94 -1.67 11.36 -17.80
C GLU A 94 -2.30 10.05 -18.34
N PRO A 95 -3.55 9.72 -17.99
CA PRO A 95 -4.41 10.45 -17.05
C PRO A 95 -3.81 10.43 -15.63
N LEU A 96 -4.12 11.46 -14.83
CA LEU A 96 -3.65 11.58 -13.46
C LEU A 96 -3.81 10.27 -12.68
N ALA A 97 -2.72 9.86 -12.06
CA ALA A 97 -2.66 8.64 -11.28
C ALA A 97 -3.63 8.65 -10.10
N GLU A 98 -4.21 7.48 -9.81
CA GLU A 98 -4.93 7.24 -8.57
C GLU A 98 -3.99 7.45 -7.37
N ARG A 99 -4.50 8.11 -6.33
CA ARG A 99 -3.77 8.47 -5.11
C ARG A 99 -4.04 7.46 -4.00
N ALA A 100 -3.10 7.33 -3.06
CA ALA A 100 -3.30 6.48 -1.87
C ALA A 100 -4.16 7.15 -0.80
N GLU A 101 -5.40 7.47 -1.16
CA GLU A 101 -6.40 8.12 -0.32
C GLU A 101 -7.77 7.46 -0.45
N GLY A 102 -8.69 7.79 0.47
CA GLY A 102 -10.02 7.21 0.57
C GLY A 102 -10.13 6.08 1.61
N ASN A 103 -11.32 5.49 1.66
CA ASN A 103 -11.74 4.62 2.76
C ASN A 103 -10.97 3.30 2.89
N LEU A 104 -10.16 2.93 1.90
CA LEU A 104 -9.35 1.70 1.96
C LEU A 104 -7.91 1.95 2.43
N PHE A 105 -7.52 3.22 2.58
CA PHE A 105 -6.21 3.60 3.10
C PHE A 105 -6.32 4.07 4.55
N TRP A 106 -5.56 3.42 5.44
CA TRP A 106 -5.57 3.73 6.87
C TRP A 106 -4.49 4.76 7.22
N SER A 107 -4.92 5.88 7.79
CA SER A 107 -4.05 7.00 8.18
C SER A 107 -3.18 6.70 9.40
N GLN A 108 -3.60 5.74 10.22
CA GLN A 108 -2.91 5.29 11.44
C GLN A 108 -2.46 3.82 11.33
N PRO A 109 -1.45 3.39 12.10
CA PRO A 109 -1.06 1.99 12.16
C PRO A 109 -2.23 1.07 12.54
N LEU A 110 -2.31 -0.07 11.85
CA LEU A 110 -3.29 -1.13 12.12
C LEU A 110 -2.89 -2.03 13.28
N LEU A 111 -1.58 -2.22 13.48
CA LEU A 111 -1.03 -3.06 14.53
C LEU A 111 -0.64 -2.24 15.77
N PRO A 112 -0.66 -2.85 16.96
CA PRO A 112 -0.11 -2.26 18.17
C PRO A 112 1.38 -1.88 18.02
N LEU A 113 1.85 -0.95 18.86
CA LEU A 113 3.22 -0.43 18.82
C LEU A 113 4.28 -1.54 18.86
N ASP A 114 4.09 -2.52 19.75
CA ASP A 114 5.03 -3.64 19.94
C ASP A 114 5.03 -4.63 18.76
N CYS A 115 4.05 -4.50 17.85
CA CYS A 115 3.88 -5.36 16.69
C CYS A 115 4.14 -4.61 15.38
N LEU A 116 4.64 -3.37 15.42
CA LEU A 116 4.91 -2.61 14.20
C LEU A 116 6.02 -3.29 13.38
N PRO A 117 5.80 -3.51 12.08
CA PRO A 117 6.84 -4.01 11.20
C PRO A 117 7.97 -2.98 11.04
N GLU A 118 9.15 -3.47 10.67
CA GLU A 118 10.34 -2.64 10.44
C GLU A 118 10.06 -1.44 9.52
N THR A 119 9.26 -1.62 8.46
CA THR A 119 8.87 -0.55 7.53
C THR A 119 8.17 0.61 8.25
N GLU A 120 7.28 0.32 9.19
CA GLU A 120 6.57 1.35 9.97
C GLU A 120 7.53 2.10 10.88
N VAL A 121 8.38 1.36 11.61
CA VAL A 121 9.39 1.94 12.51
C VAL A 121 10.37 2.83 11.74
N GLN A 122 10.84 2.37 10.58
CA GLN A 122 11.70 3.16 9.70
C GLN A 122 11.00 4.43 9.20
N CYS A 123 9.75 4.32 8.75
CA CYS A 123 9.06 5.49 8.21
C CYS A 123 8.71 6.52 9.30
N LEU A 124 8.45 6.07 10.53
CA LEU A 124 8.31 6.94 11.69
C LEU A 124 9.60 7.72 11.95
N SER A 125 10.75 7.06 11.96
CA SER A 125 12.04 7.72 12.23
C SER A 125 12.48 8.66 11.11
N GLU A 126 12.18 8.33 9.85
CA GLU A 126 12.55 9.13 8.67
C GLU A 126 11.49 10.19 8.30
N ASN A 127 10.45 10.36 9.12
CA ASN A 127 9.29 11.21 8.86
C ASN A 127 8.71 11.02 7.43
N LYS A 128 8.44 9.76 7.08
CA LYS A 128 7.82 9.34 5.83
C LYS A 128 6.37 8.89 6.03
N ALA A 129 5.61 8.90 4.95
CA ALA A 129 4.26 8.34 4.94
C ALA A 129 4.35 6.80 4.80
N VAL A 130 3.36 6.11 5.37
CA VAL A 130 3.14 4.69 5.16
C VAL A 130 1.72 4.53 4.66
N HIS A 131 1.57 3.85 3.54
CA HIS A 131 0.29 3.53 2.94
C HIS A 131 -0.10 2.13 3.39
N ARG A 132 -1.29 2.02 3.97
CA ARG A 132 -1.76 0.83 4.68
C ARG A 132 -3.12 0.43 4.15
N CYS A 133 -3.26 -0.83 3.80
CA CYS A 133 -4.54 -1.40 3.41
C CYS A 133 -4.75 -2.75 4.10
N LEU A 134 -6.01 -3.08 4.35
CA LEU A 134 -6.43 -4.32 4.96
C LEU A 134 -7.54 -4.93 4.11
N PHE A 135 -7.44 -6.22 3.85
CA PHE A 135 -8.40 -6.99 3.06
C PHE A 135 -8.78 -8.27 3.81
N LYS A 136 -9.94 -8.81 3.46
CA LYS A 136 -10.34 -10.17 3.85
C LYS A 136 -10.68 -10.99 2.62
N TYR A 137 -10.46 -12.29 2.71
CA TYR A 137 -10.96 -13.21 1.70
C TYR A 137 -12.46 -13.45 1.90
N LYS A 138 -13.18 -13.49 0.79
CA LYS A 138 -14.57 -13.91 0.79
C LYS A 138 -14.58 -15.44 0.72
N ASN A 139 -14.86 -16.10 1.84
CA ASN A 139 -15.18 -17.52 1.81
C ASN A 139 -16.54 -17.66 1.11
N THR A 140 -16.53 -18.03 -0.17
CA THR A 140 -17.72 -18.44 -0.92
C THR A 140 -18.03 -19.90 -0.68
#